data_AF-A0A7J8ZLQ5-F1
#
_entry.id   AF-A0A7J8ZLQ5-F1
#
_cell.length_a   1.000
_cell.length_b   1.000
_cell.length_c   1.000
_cell.angle_alpha   90.00
_cell.angle_beta   90.00
_cell.angle_gamma   90.00
#
_symmetry.space_group_name_H-M   'P 1'
#
loop_
_entity.id
_entity.type
_entity.pdbx_description
1 polymer ?
#
loop_
_entity_poly.entity_id
_entity_poly.type
_entity_poly.pdbx_seq_one_letter_code
_entity_poly.pdbx_strand_id
1 'polypeptide(L)'
;FQWTPYEDLAIRAVILDEYFQNLNAWHVKVPLVNFAIVETHQSDRVLRQFGFRQPISVAPDVLDDHHRINLWQLHTDWPRFWSYYIQMWEDRYDYIRTREPIIVSKLACVPEYMPWFRIHGKPYLLSEKER
;
A
#
# COMPACT_ATOMS: atom_id res chain seq x y z
N PHE A 1 -10.87 -4.82 16.53
CA PHE A 1 -11.20 -4.34 15.16
C PHE A 1 -10.71 -5.38 14.17
N GLN A 2 -11.62 -5.98 13.39
CA GLN A 2 -11.28 -6.86 12.28
C GLN A 2 -11.37 -6.01 11.00
N TRP A 3 -10.25 -5.77 10.34
CA TRP A 3 -10.22 -4.99 9.11
C TRP A 3 -10.61 -5.92 7.95
N THR A 4 -11.80 -5.70 7.40
CA THR A 4 -12.34 -6.47 6.27
C THR A 4 -12.63 -5.55 5.07
N PRO A 5 -11.64 -4.77 4.60
CA PRO A 5 -11.82 -3.98 3.40
C PRO A 5 -12.13 -4.98 2.27
N TYR A 6 -12.95 -4.59 1.31
CA TYR A 6 -13.30 -5.42 0.15
C TYR A 6 -14.08 -6.72 0.48
N GLU A 7 -14.66 -6.87 1.68
CA GLU A 7 -15.70 -7.89 1.91
C GLU A 7 -17.06 -7.47 1.33
N ASP A 8 -17.26 -6.16 1.13
CA ASP A 8 -18.44 -5.63 0.44
C ASP A 8 -18.57 -6.26 -0.96
N LEU A 9 -19.70 -6.91 -1.22
CA LEU A 9 -19.98 -7.58 -2.49
C LEU A 9 -19.94 -6.62 -3.68
N ALA A 10 -20.33 -5.36 -3.50
CA ALA A 10 -20.26 -4.34 -4.55
C ALA A 10 -18.81 -3.99 -4.90
N ILE A 11 -17.92 -3.97 -3.90
CA ILE A 11 -16.49 -3.76 -4.12
C ILE A 11 -15.87 -5.01 -4.77
N ARG A 12 -16.25 -6.20 -4.32
CA ARG A 12 -15.77 -7.46 -4.92
C ARG A 12 -16.15 -7.59 -6.39
N ALA A 13 -17.35 -7.14 -6.75
CA ALA A 13 -17.83 -7.20 -8.13
C ALA A 13 -17.00 -6.38 -9.14
N VAL A 14 -16.21 -5.40 -8.67
CA VAL A 14 -15.35 -4.56 -9.54
C VAL A 14 -13.88 -4.96 -9.49
N ILE A 15 -13.50 -5.91 -8.63
CA ILE A 15 -12.13 -6.44 -8.55
C ILE A 15 -12.05 -7.67 -9.46
N LEU A 16 -11.05 -7.72 -10.33
CA LEU A 16 -10.84 -8.88 -11.20
C LEU A 16 -10.53 -10.15 -10.37
N ASP A 17 -11.12 -11.27 -10.76
CA ASP A 17 -11.01 -12.56 -10.05
C ASP A 17 -9.56 -13.00 -9.80
N GLU A 18 -8.63 -12.65 -10.71
CA GLU A 18 -7.20 -12.93 -10.58
C GLU A 18 -6.60 -12.39 -9.26
N TYR A 19 -7.10 -11.26 -8.74
CA TYR A 19 -6.60 -10.67 -7.51
C TYR A 19 -7.11 -11.40 -6.26
N PHE A 20 -8.19 -12.18 -6.37
CA PHE A 20 -8.63 -13.07 -5.31
C PHE A 20 -7.89 -14.42 -5.36
N GLN A 21 -7.45 -14.85 -6.55
CA GLN A 21 -6.64 -16.06 -6.71
C GLN A 21 -5.22 -15.88 -6.16
N ASN A 22 -4.66 -14.67 -6.27
CA ASN A 22 -3.33 -14.36 -5.74
C ASN A 22 -3.35 -13.11 -4.86
N LEU A 23 -3.73 -13.29 -3.59
CA LEU A 23 -3.73 -12.24 -2.57
C LEU A 23 -2.35 -11.60 -2.33
N ASN A 24 -1.26 -12.17 -2.85
CA ASN A 24 0.06 -11.57 -2.71
C ASN A 24 0.15 -10.20 -3.39
N ALA A 25 -0.62 -9.96 -4.45
CA ALA A 25 -0.68 -8.67 -5.14
C ALA A 25 -1.14 -7.52 -4.21
N TRP A 26 -1.81 -7.83 -3.11
CA TRP A 26 -2.30 -6.85 -2.16
C TRP A 26 -1.19 -6.31 -1.27
N HIS A 27 -0.10 -7.06 -1.17
CA HIS A 27 1.03 -6.81 -0.27
C HIS A 27 2.27 -6.30 -1.00
N VAL A 28 2.20 -6.08 -2.32
CA VAL A 28 3.34 -5.59 -3.10
C VAL A 28 3.49 -4.09 -2.97
N LYS A 29 4.73 -3.60 -2.91
CA LYS A 29 5.01 -2.16 -2.86
C LYS A 29 5.38 -1.69 -4.27
N VAL A 30 4.38 -1.22 -5.02
CA VAL A 30 4.49 -0.89 -6.45
C VAL A 30 3.71 0.39 -6.78
N PRO A 31 4.04 1.09 -7.87
CA PRO A 31 3.21 2.18 -8.37
C PRO A 31 1.83 1.69 -8.86
N LEU A 32 0.78 2.43 -8.53
CA LEU A 32 -0.54 2.40 -9.16
C LEU A 32 -0.56 3.49 -10.22
N VAL A 33 -0.87 3.12 -11.46
CA VAL A 33 -0.96 4.05 -12.58
C VAL A 33 -2.43 4.24 -12.94
N ASN A 34 -2.90 5.49 -12.86
CA ASN A 34 -4.23 5.88 -13.32
C ASN A 34 -4.11 7.08 -14.26
N PHE A 35 -4.09 6.79 -15.57
CA PHE A 35 -3.95 7.78 -16.64
C PHE A 35 -2.67 8.63 -16.46
N ALA A 36 -2.83 9.86 -16.00
CA ALA A 36 -1.74 10.81 -15.80
C ALA A 36 -1.15 10.77 -14.38
N ILE A 37 -1.76 10.01 -13.47
CA ILE A 37 -1.39 9.97 -12.06
C ILE A 37 -0.67 8.65 -11.78
N VAL A 38 0.46 8.75 -11.06
CA VAL A 38 1.16 7.61 -10.47
C VAL A 38 1.16 7.80 -8.96
N GLU A 39 0.67 6.81 -8.23
CA GLU A 39 0.68 6.78 -6.77
C GLU A 39 1.40 5.54 -6.28
N THR A 40 2.16 5.60 -5.19
CA THR A 40 2.79 4.37 -4.67
C THR A 40 1.83 3.59 -3.77
N HIS A 41 1.56 2.32 -4.09
CA HIS A 41 0.89 1.37 -3.21
C HIS A 41 1.80 1.01 -2.03
N GLN A 42 1.71 1.73 -0.93
CA GLN A 42 2.56 1.56 0.27
C GLN A 42 2.06 0.44 1.20
N SER A 43 1.77 -0.73 0.64
CA SER A 43 1.24 -1.89 1.37
C SER A 43 2.19 -2.41 2.46
N ASP A 44 3.49 -2.15 2.33
CA ASP A 44 4.53 -2.49 3.31
C ASP A 44 4.35 -1.77 4.65
N ARG A 45 3.51 -0.73 4.71
CA ARG A 45 3.18 0.01 5.94
C ARG A 45 1.99 -0.55 6.71
N VAL A 46 1.24 -1.47 6.11
CA VAL A 46 0.00 -2.02 6.67
C VAL A 46 -0.01 -3.56 6.67
N LEU A 47 1.17 -4.18 6.65
CA LEU A 47 1.36 -5.63 6.69
C LEU A 47 0.63 -6.32 7.86
N ARG A 48 0.44 -5.62 8.98
CA ARG A 48 -0.34 -6.12 10.13
C ARG A 48 -1.78 -6.45 9.75
N GLN A 49 -2.40 -5.65 8.88
CA GLN A 49 -3.77 -5.87 8.41
C GLN A 49 -3.89 -7.16 7.59
N PHE A 50 -2.79 -7.58 6.97
CA PHE A 50 -2.69 -8.79 6.16
C PHE A 50 -2.16 -10.01 6.94
N GLY A 51 -2.03 -9.90 8.28
CA GLY A 51 -1.56 -10.99 9.13
C GLY A 51 -0.04 -11.18 9.14
N PHE A 52 0.73 -10.19 8.67
CA PHE A 52 2.20 -10.22 8.69
C PHE A 52 2.78 -9.25 9.72
N ARG A 53 3.96 -9.60 10.24
CA ARG A 53 4.70 -8.80 11.21
C ARG A 53 5.07 -7.46 10.56
N GLN A 54 4.73 -6.36 11.23
CA GLN A 54 5.01 -5.01 10.72
C GLN A 54 6.40 -4.55 11.20
N PRO A 55 7.36 -4.31 10.28
CA PRO A 55 8.63 -3.66 10.61
C PRO A 55 8.45 -2.15 10.83
N ILE A 56 9.48 -1.48 11.34
CA ILE A 56 9.52 0.00 11.31
C ILE A 56 9.53 0.44 9.84
N SER A 57 8.53 1.24 9.47
CA SER A 57 8.42 1.76 8.12
C SER A 57 9.53 2.78 7.86
N VAL A 58 10.19 2.66 6.69
CA VAL A 58 11.02 3.74 6.14
C VAL A 58 10.16 4.96 5.80
N ALA A 59 10.77 6.08 5.37
CA ALA A 59 10.00 7.21 4.85
C ALA A 59 9.11 6.77 3.67
N PRO A 60 7.89 7.31 3.51
CA PRO A 60 7.05 7.01 2.35
C PRO A 60 7.76 7.48 1.09
N ASP A 61 7.56 6.76 -0.01
CA ASP A 61 7.98 7.30 -1.30
C ASP A 61 7.04 8.44 -1.61
N VAL A 62 7.62 9.63 -1.68
CA VAL A 62 6.89 10.85 -1.99
C VAL A 62 7.14 11.13 -3.47
N LEU A 63 6.11 10.97 -4.28
CA LEU A 63 6.15 11.22 -5.72
C LEU A 63 5.81 12.70 -6.03
N ASP A 64 6.27 13.63 -5.19
CA ASP A 64 5.91 15.07 -5.28
C ASP A 64 6.20 15.65 -6.67
N ASP A 65 7.34 15.29 -7.28
CA ASP A 65 7.68 15.76 -8.62
C ASP A 65 6.75 15.18 -9.71
N HIS A 66 6.14 14.01 -9.47
CA HIS A 66 5.18 13.39 -10.39
C HIS A 66 3.80 14.03 -10.23
N HIS A 67 3.44 14.46 -9.01
CA HIS A 67 2.21 15.19 -8.73
C HIS A 67 2.19 16.60 -9.31
N ARG A 68 3.37 17.14 -9.69
CA ARG A 68 3.51 18.45 -10.36
C ARG A 68 3.27 18.38 -11.87
N ILE A 69 3.02 17.19 -12.42
CA ILE A 69 2.67 17.03 -13.82
C ILE A 69 1.24 17.53 -14.03
N ASN A 70 1.12 18.65 -14.74
CA ASN A 70 -0.16 19.27 -15.02
C ASN A 70 -0.96 18.41 -16.01
N LEU A 71 -2.17 18.00 -15.61
CA LEU A 71 -3.15 17.24 -16.40
C LEU A 71 -3.58 17.92 -17.73
N TRP A 72 -3.06 19.11 -18.02
CA TRP A 72 -3.33 19.90 -19.22
C TRP A 72 -2.53 19.48 -20.46
N GLN A 73 -1.61 18.53 -20.33
CA GLN A 73 -0.89 17.97 -21.48
C GLN A 73 -1.77 16.96 -22.23
N LEU A 74 -2.76 17.47 -22.96
CA LEU A 74 -3.76 16.70 -23.73
C LEU A 74 -3.18 15.81 -24.84
N HIS A 75 -1.89 15.93 -25.15
CA HIS A 75 -1.20 15.16 -26.19
C HIS A 75 -0.04 14.30 -25.69
N THR A 76 0.06 14.09 -24.38
CA THR A 76 1.07 13.18 -23.83
C THR A 76 0.65 11.73 -24.05
N ASP A 77 1.52 10.95 -24.67
CA ASP A 77 1.43 9.49 -24.70
C ASP A 77 1.77 8.94 -23.32
N TRP A 78 0.76 8.88 -22.44
CA TRP A 78 0.92 8.44 -21.04
C TRP A 78 1.48 7.02 -20.90
N PRO A 79 1.04 6.02 -21.69
CA PRO A 79 1.66 4.69 -21.66
C PRO A 79 3.17 4.74 -21.92
N ARG A 80 3.62 5.56 -22.87
CA ARG A 80 5.05 5.74 -23.12
C ARG A 80 5.73 6.52 -22.00
N PHE A 81 5.12 7.60 -21.54
CA PHE A 81 5.65 8.48 -20.50
C PHE A 81 5.85 7.74 -19.17
N TRP A 82 4.90 6.89 -18.80
CA TRP A 82 4.93 6.08 -17.58
C TRP A 82 5.39 4.63 -17.80
N SER A 83 6.03 4.34 -18.93
CA SER A 83 6.47 2.99 -19.29
C SER A 83 7.28 2.30 -18.19
N TYR A 84 8.14 3.04 -17.48
CA TYR A 84 8.88 2.52 -16.32
C TYR A 84 7.95 2.02 -15.20
N TYR A 85 6.95 2.80 -14.80
CA TYR A 85 6.01 2.43 -13.74
C TYR A 85 5.03 1.35 -14.17
N ILE A 86 4.62 1.36 -15.44
CA ILE A 86 3.82 0.29 -16.03
C ILE A 86 4.59 -1.03 -15.98
N GLN A 87 5.86 -1.03 -16.37
CA GLN A 87 6.70 -2.22 -16.29
C GLN A 87 6.84 -2.71 -14.85
N MET A 88 7.07 -1.82 -13.88
CA MET A 88 7.10 -2.19 -12.46
C MET A 88 5.79 -2.82 -11.98
N TRP A 89 4.64 -2.38 -12.51
CA TRP A 89 3.34 -2.97 -12.19
C TRP A 89 3.16 -4.35 -12.85
N GLU A 90 3.61 -4.53 -14.09
CA GLU A 90 3.60 -5.84 -14.74
C GLU A 90 4.47 -6.84 -13.96
N ASP A 91 5.66 -6.40 -13.53
CA ASP A 91 6.61 -7.19 -12.74
C ASP A 91 6.30 -7.18 -11.23
N ARG A 92 5.07 -6.78 -10.84
CA ARG A 92 4.70 -6.55 -9.42
C ARG A 92 5.04 -7.68 -8.48
N TYR A 93 4.99 -8.92 -8.95
CA TYR A 93 5.27 -10.10 -8.14
C TYR A 93 6.76 -10.21 -7.73
N ASP A 94 7.67 -9.61 -8.50
CA ASP A 94 9.10 -9.53 -8.15
C ASP A 94 9.35 -8.56 -6.98
N TYR A 95 8.39 -7.68 -6.72
CA TYR A 95 8.41 -6.72 -5.60
C TYR A 95 7.71 -7.26 -4.34
N ILE A 96 7.36 -8.55 -4.30
CA ILE A 96 6.93 -9.19 -3.05
C ILE A 96 8.11 -9.23 -2.09
N ARG A 97 8.03 -8.45 -1.01
CA ARG A 97 9.03 -8.50 0.06
C ARG A 97 8.90 -9.78 0.88
N THR A 98 10.05 -10.26 1.36
CA THR A 98 10.10 -11.26 2.44
C THR A 98 9.32 -10.74 3.65
N ARG A 99 8.42 -11.57 4.16
CA ARG A 99 7.48 -11.21 5.23
C ARG A 99 7.34 -12.36 6.20
N GLU A 100 7.16 -12.03 7.47
CA GLU A 100 7.02 -13.01 8.55
C GLU A 100 5.56 -13.06 8.99
N PRO A 101 4.90 -14.23 8.97
CA PRO A 101 3.52 -14.35 9.44
C PRO A 101 3.44 -14.10 10.96
N ILE A 102 2.34 -13.50 11.41
CA ILE A 102 2.06 -13.34 12.84
C ILE A 102 1.54 -14.66 13.40
N ILE A 103 2.43 -15.42 14.05
CA ILE A 103 2.06 -16.68 14.73
C ILE A 103 1.49 -16.40 16.13
N VAL A 104 1.97 -15.34 16.78
CA VAL A 104 1.53 -14.90 18.11
C VAL A 104 1.20 -13.42 18.04
N SER A 105 -0.02 -13.04 18.41
CA SER A 105 -0.49 -11.64 18.36
C SER A 105 0.43 -10.66 19.12
N LYS A 106 1.04 -11.09 20.23
CA LYS A 106 2.03 -10.31 20.98
C LYS A 106 3.31 -9.99 20.18
N LEU A 107 3.60 -10.76 19.14
CA LEU A 107 4.76 -10.59 18.24
C LEU A 107 4.36 -9.95 16.89
N ALA A 108 3.15 -9.38 16.80
CA ALA A 108 2.67 -8.71 15.59
C ALA A 108 3.58 -7.58 15.11
N CYS A 109 4.44 -7.05 15.98
CA CYS A 109 5.41 -6.01 15.68
C CYS A 109 6.75 -6.25 16.36
N VAL A 110 7.79 -5.61 15.80
CA VAL A 110 9.05 -5.42 16.51
C VAL A 110 8.82 -4.55 17.77
N PRO A 111 9.53 -4.80 18.88
CA PRO A 111 9.33 -4.06 20.14
C PRO A 111 9.37 -2.53 19.99
N GLU A 112 10.15 -2.04 19.04
CA GLU A 112 10.40 -0.62 18.76
C GLU A 112 9.25 0.03 17.96
N TYR A 113 8.37 -0.77 17.34
CA TYR A 113 7.33 -0.26 16.46
C TYR A 113 6.29 0.60 17.19
N MET A 114 5.77 0.14 18.34
CA MET A 114 4.72 0.87 19.04
C MET A 114 5.19 2.23 19.57
N PRO A 115 6.41 2.35 20.17
CA PRO A 115 7.02 3.64 20.46
C PRO A 115 7.16 4.53 19.22
N TRP A 116 7.70 3.99 18.12
CA TRP A 116 7.84 4.73 16.85
C TRP A 116 6.48 5.23 16.33
N PHE A 117 5.47 4.37 16.30
CA PHE A 117 4.14 4.70 15.80
C PHE A 117 3.45 5.77 16.65
N ARG A 118 3.70 5.84 17.96
CA ARG A 118 3.16 6.91 18.80
C ARG A 118 3.78 8.28 18.51
N ILE A 119 5.04 8.31 18.06
CA ILE A 119 5.77 9.54 17.74
C ILE A 119 5.47 9.98 16.30
N HIS A 120 5.42 9.05 15.36
CA HIS A 120 5.36 9.32 13.92
C HIS A 120 4.03 8.97 13.27
N GLY A 121 3.30 8.02 13.84
CA GLY A 121 1.93 7.75 13.44
C GLY A 121 1.09 8.96 13.79
N LYS A 122 0.20 9.34 12.87
CA LYS A 122 -0.73 10.45 13.03
C LYS A 122 -1.97 9.94 13.78
N PRO A 123 -2.07 10.01 15.12
CA PRO A 123 -3.05 9.25 15.89
C PRO A 123 -4.42 9.95 15.98
N TYR A 124 -4.67 10.99 15.19
CA TYR A 124 -5.85 11.87 15.29
C TYR A 124 -7.20 11.21 14.94
N LEU A 125 -7.25 9.88 14.79
CA LEU A 125 -8.47 9.09 14.76
C LEU A 125 -8.88 8.54 16.13
N LEU A 126 -8.05 8.70 17.16
CA LEU A 126 -8.41 8.38 18.54
C LEU A 126 -9.06 9.62 19.17
N SER A 127 -10.37 9.53 19.43
CA SER A 127 -11.08 10.59 20.15
C SER A 127 -10.45 10.84 21.53
N GLU A 128 -10.59 12.05 22.07
CA GLU A 128 -10.02 12.46 23.36
C GLU A 128 -10.40 11.57 24.56
N LYS A 129 -11.39 10.70 24.42
CA LYS A 129 -11.83 9.77 25.48
C LYS A 129 -10.90 8.58 25.72
N GLU A 130 -9.90 8.35 24.87
CA GLU A 130 -9.01 7.17 24.97
C GLU A 130 -7.54 7.54 25.25
N ARG A 131 -7.27 8.79 25.66
CA ARG A 131 -5.96 9.25 26.11
C ARG A 131 -5.90 9.40 27.62
#